data_AF-C1MQ21-F1
#
_entry.id   AF-C1MQ21-F1
#
_cell.length_a   1.000
_cell.length_b   1.000
_cell.length_c   1.000
_cell.angle_alpha   90.00
_cell.angle_beta   90.00
_cell.angle_gamma   90.00
#
_symmetry.space_group_name_H-M   'P 1'
#
loop_
_entity.id
_entity.type
_entity.pdbx_description
1 polymer ?
#
loop_
_entity_poly.entity_id
_entity_poly.type
_entity_poly.pdbx_seq_one_letter_code
_entity_poly.pdbx_strand_id
1 'polypeptide(L)'
;MAPPPTSEWGLDPLFWVNVKVAVCEIVGPDAVVTDAEGGHGAVRLYRGRPFRRCELMGHVVSLYARDTKTLFVLDDGTGTIECVVWMKSEGDNGGGGDGGVSVDDFGIDLNALRLGALVRAQGRITDRCFG
;
A
#
# COMPACT_ATOMS: atom_id res chain seq x y z
N MET A 1 21.11 -6.38 8.76
CA MET A 1 21.87 -5.99 7.56
C MET A 1 21.66 -4.49 7.37
N ALA A 2 22.72 -3.73 7.09
CA ALA A 2 22.56 -2.30 6.79
C ALA A 2 21.82 -2.12 5.45
N PRO A 3 20.92 -1.14 5.32
CA PRO A 3 20.23 -0.89 4.05
C PRO A 3 21.22 -0.46 2.95
N PRO A 4 20.97 -0.82 1.68
CA PRO A 4 21.80 -0.40 0.56
C PRO A 4 21.73 1.11 0.35
N PRO A 5 22.76 1.74 -0.26
CA PRO A 5 22.71 3.16 -0.61
C PRO A 5 21.59 3.42 -1.63
N THR A 6 21.05 4.65 -1.62
CA THR A 6 19.90 5.04 -2.46
C THR A 6 20.12 4.80 -3.95
N SER A 7 21.36 4.96 -4.43
CA SER A 7 21.77 4.70 -5.82
C SER A 7 21.63 3.23 -6.25
N GLU A 8 21.56 2.30 -5.30
CA GLU A 8 21.50 0.85 -5.55
C GLU A 8 20.11 0.25 -5.32
N TRP A 9 19.13 1.02 -4.84
CA TRP A 9 17.82 0.48 -4.51
C TRP A 9 17.13 -0.20 -5.69
N GLY A 10 17.27 0.36 -6.89
CA GLY A 10 16.71 -0.21 -8.12
C GLY A 10 17.36 -1.53 -8.57
N LEU A 11 18.46 -1.95 -7.95
CA LEU A 11 19.09 -3.25 -8.22
C LEU A 11 18.42 -4.39 -7.44
N ASP A 12 17.69 -4.08 -6.36
CA ASP A 12 16.96 -5.08 -5.59
C ASP A 12 15.65 -5.46 -6.32
N PRO A 13 15.37 -6.74 -6.58
CA PRO A 13 14.12 -7.17 -7.22
C PRO A 13 12.86 -6.72 -6.48
N LEU A 14 12.91 -6.55 -5.15
CA LEU A 14 11.77 -6.08 -4.35
C LEU A 14 11.39 -4.63 -4.66
N PHE A 15 12.32 -3.84 -5.21
CA PHE A 15 12.07 -2.44 -5.51
C PHE A 15 11.02 -2.24 -6.61
N TRP A 16 10.87 -3.19 -7.52
CA TRP A 16 10.00 -3.06 -8.69
C TRP A 16 8.66 -3.80 -8.58
N VAL A 17 8.53 -4.71 -7.62
CA VAL A 17 7.33 -5.56 -7.46
C VAL A 17 6.41 -5.03 -6.37
N ASN A 18 5.17 -5.54 -6.33
CA ASN A 18 4.30 -5.38 -5.17
C ASN A 18 4.68 -6.44 -4.13
N VAL A 19 5.40 -6.03 -3.09
CA VAL A 19 5.85 -6.95 -2.03
C VAL A 19 4.64 -7.40 -1.21
N LYS A 20 4.42 -8.71 -1.14
CA LYS A 20 3.38 -9.29 -0.27
C LYS A 20 3.84 -9.17 1.17
N VAL A 21 3.03 -8.53 2.00
CA VAL A 21 3.31 -8.29 3.41
C VAL A 21 2.06 -8.60 4.22
N ALA A 22 2.23 -9.08 5.45
CA ALA A 22 1.14 -9.17 6.41
C ALA A 22 0.95 -7.85 7.15
N VAL A 23 -0.24 -7.58 7.67
CA VAL A 23 -0.52 -6.35 8.43
C VAL A 23 0.38 -6.23 9.66
N CYS A 24 0.62 -7.33 10.38
CA CYS A 24 1.51 -7.32 11.55
C CYS A 24 2.95 -6.94 11.19
N GLU A 25 3.39 -7.19 9.95
CA GLU A 25 4.73 -6.81 9.48
C GLU A 25 4.84 -5.31 9.22
N ILE A 26 3.70 -4.60 9.07
CA ILE A 26 3.63 -3.15 8.87
C ILE A 26 3.41 -2.41 10.20
N VAL A 27 2.40 -2.81 10.98
CA VAL A 27 1.90 -2.05 12.15
C VAL A 27 1.86 -2.84 13.46
N GLY A 28 2.54 -4.00 13.52
CA GLY A 28 2.59 -4.86 14.72
C GLY A 28 3.72 -4.55 15.71
N PRO A 29 3.73 -5.21 16.89
CA PRO A 29 4.79 -5.07 17.89
C PRO A 29 6.17 -5.49 17.37
N ASP A 30 6.19 -6.43 16.42
CA ASP A 30 7.38 -6.94 15.75
C ASP A 30 7.42 -6.49 14.27
N ALA A 31 6.89 -5.30 13.95
CA ALA A 31 6.87 -4.78 12.58
C ALA A 31 8.28 -4.78 11.97
N VAL A 32 8.38 -5.35 10.77
CA VAL A 32 9.63 -5.50 10.01
C VAL A 32 9.72 -4.56 8.81
N VAL A 33 8.62 -3.85 8.52
CA VAL A 33 8.59 -2.73 7.59
C VAL A 33 8.99 -1.47 8.34
N THR A 34 10.03 -0.80 7.86
CA THR A 34 10.53 0.44 8.45
C THR A 34 10.71 1.52 7.38
N ASP A 35 10.92 2.75 7.82
CA ASP A 35 11.24 3.86 6.93
C ASP A 35 12.61 3.66 6.27
N ALA A 36 12.70 4.05 4.99
CA ALA A 36 13.98 4.16 4.30
C ALA A 36 14.46 5.62 4.36
N GLU A 37 15.60 5.85 5.02
CA GLU A 37 16.24 7.17 5.02
C GLU A 37 16.55 7.59 3.56
N GLY A 38 16.25 8.85 3.22
CA GLY A 38 16.35 9.36 1.84
C GLY A 38 15.22 8.91 0.91
N GLY A 39 14.27 8.11 1.38
CA GLY A 39 13.13 7.62 0.58
C GLY A 39 11.96 8.60 0.47
N HIS A 40 11.97 9.71 1.24
CA HIS A 40 10.93 10.75 1.26
C HIS A 40 9.50 10.20 1.42
N GLY A 41 9.34 9.10 2.16
CA GLY A 41 8.05 8.41 2.35
C GLY A 41 7.57 7.58 1.16
N ALA A 42 8.29 7.57 0.04
CA ALA A 42 7.97 6.78 -1.15
C ALA A 42 8.60 5.37 -1.14
N VAL A 43 9.62 5.17 -0.30
CA VAL A 43 10.35 3.90 -0.15
C VAL A 43 10.34 3.49 1.32
N ARG A 44 10.09 2.20 1.55
CA ARG A 44 10.21 1.54 2.85
C ARG A 44 11.24 0.41 2.76
N LEU A 45 11.66 -0.11 3.91
CA LEU A 45 12.53 -1.27 3.99
C LEU A 45 11.72 -2.45 4.52
N TYR A 46 11.71 -3.57 3.80
CA TYR A 46 11.20 -4.85 4.29
C TYR A 46 12.38 -5.72 4.70
N ARG A 47 12.56 -5.92 6.02
CA ARG A 47 13.73 -6.65 6.57
C ARG A 47 15.07 -6.12 6.04
N GLY A 48 15.17 -4.79 5.87
CA GLY A 48 16.35 -4.09 5.36
C GLY A 48 16.48 -3.99 3.84
N ARG A 49 15.52 -4.52 3.06
CA ARG A 49 15.52 -4.44 1.59
C ARG A 49 14.56 -3.35 1.09
N PRO A 50 14.96 -2.49 0.15
CA PRO A 50 14.14 -1.36 -0.29
C PRO A 50 12.96 -1.85 -1.16
N PHE A 51 11.77 -1.31 -0.88
CA PHE A 51 10.59 -1.50 -1.70
C PHE A 51 9.70 -0.26 -1.70
N ARG A 52 8.91 -0.10 -2.77
CA ARG A 52 8.07 1.10 -2.99
C ARG A 52 6.57 0.81 -3.04
N ARG A 53 6.18 -0.45 -3.24
CA ARG A 53 4.78 -0.89 -3.34
C ARG A 53 4.59 -2.22 -2.63
N CYS A 54 3.44 -2.39 -1.99
CA CYS A 54 3.06 -3.63 -1.34
C CYS A 54 1.71 -4.16 -1.85
N GLU A 55 1.47 -5.44 -1.59
CA GLU A 55 0.19 -6.12 -1.75
C GLU A 55 -0.26 -6.66 -0.38
N LEU A 56 -1.51 -6.38 -0.03
CA LEU A 56 -2.23 -6.89 1.13
C LEU A 56 -3.45 -7.68 0.67
N MET A 57 -3.87 -8.67 1.46
CA MET A 57 -5.10 -9.43 1.20
C MET A 57 -5.79 -9.72 2.52
N GLY A 58 -7.09 -9.40 2.61
CA GLY A 58 -7.84 -9.58 3.85
C GLY A 58 -9.32 -9.27 3.70
N HIS A 59 -10.05 -9.35 4.80
CA HIS A 59 -11.47 -9.04 4.87
C HIS A 59 -11.69 -7.56 5.22
N VAL A 60 -12.65 -6.93 4.54
CA VAL A 60 -13.07 -5.57 4.86
C VAL A 60 -13.90 -5.57 6.15
N VAL A 61 -13.41 -4.92 7.19
CA VAL A 61 -14.06 -4.87 8.51
C VAL A 61 -14.64 -3.49 8.84
N SER A 62 -14.26 -2.45 8.09
CA SER A 62 -14.88 -1.12 8.12
C SER A 62 -14.86 -0.51 6.72
N LEU A 63 -15.87 0.28 6.38
CA LEU A 63 -16.01 0.94 5.08
C LEU A 63 -16.63 2.32 5.26
N TYR A 64 -15.93 3.35 4.78
CA TYR A 64 -16.38 4.74 4.79
C TYR A 64 -16.14 5.37 3.42
N ALA A 65 -17.20 5.45 2.63
CA ALA A 65 -17.18 6.13 1.33
C ALA A 65 -17.28 7.65 1.51
N ARG A 66 -16.40 8.40 0.85
CA ARG A 66 -16.48 9.86 0.67
C ARG A 66 -16.54 10.17 -0.83
N ASP A 67 -16.86 11.42 -1.16
CA ASP A 67 -17.04 11.87 -2.55
C ASP A 67 -15.80 11.64 -3.44
N THR A 68 -14.60 11.82 -2.89
CA THR A 68 -13.32 11.74 -3.64
C THR A 68 -12.46 10.54 -3.28
N LYS A 69 -12.85 9.77 -2.26
CA LYS A 69 -12.09 8.61 -1.78
C LYS A 69 -12.95 7.66 -0.97
N THR A 70 -12.61 6.39 -1.01
CA THR A 70 -13.11 5.39 -0.08
C THR A 70 -12.02 5.03 0.91
N LEU A 71 -12.34 5.11 2.20
CA LEU A 71 -11.52 4.56 3.28
C LEU A 71 -12.13 3.23 3.71
N PHE A 72 -11.31 2.23 3.95
CA PHE A 72 -11.77 0.96 4.49
C PHE A 72 -10.67 0.34 5.35
N VAL A 73 -11.05 -0.49 6.32
CA VAL A 73 -10.11 -1.23 7.15
C VAL A 73 -10.07 -2.67 6.69
N LEU A 74 -8.86 -3.18 6.47
CA LEU A 74 -8.59 -4.55 6.06
C LEU A 74 -8.04 -5.35 7.24
N ASP A 75 -8.61 -6.53 7.49
CA ASP A 75 -8.13 -7.52 8.46
C ASP A 75 -7.62 -8.76 7.73
N ASP A 76 -6.34 -9.08 7.87
CA ASP A 76 -5.72 -10.27 7.26
C ASP A 76 -5.54 -11.45 8.24
N GLY A 77 -6.08 -11.33 9.45
CA GLY A 77 -5.92 -12.28 10.55
C GLY A 77 -4.64 -12.08 11.38
N THR A 78 -3.74 -11.20 10.95
CA THR A 78 -2.54 -10.81 11.71
C THR A 78 -2.66 -9.42 12.34
N GLY A 79 -3.60 -8.62 11.84
CA GLY A 79 -3.93 -7.30 12.36
C GLY A 79 -4.86 -6.56 11.40
N THR A 80 -5.16 -5.30 11.73
CA THR A 80 -6.00 -4.42 10.91
C THR A 80 -5.23 -3.21 10.40
N ILE A 81 -5.47 -2.78 9.16
CA ILE A 81 -4.86 -1.58 8.58
C ILE A 81 -5.87 -0.75 7.79
N GLU A 82 -5.78 0.57 7.89
CA GLU A 82 -6.57 1.49 7.07
C GLU A 82 -6.00 1.54 5.65
N CYS A 83 -6.89 1.46 4.67
CA CYS A 83 -6.60 1.55 3.25
C CYS A 83 -7.42 2.69 2.63
N VAL A 84 -6.83 3.41 1.68
CA VAL A 84 -7.47 4.53 0.99
C VAL A 84 -7.40 4.33 -0.52
N VAL A 85 -8.55 4.39 -1.18
CA VAL A 85 -8.65 4.40 -2.64
C VAL A 85 -9.24 5.74 -3.06
N TRP A 86 -8.48 6.48 -3.86
CA TRP A 86 -8.95 7.73 -4.46
C TRP A 86 -9.82 7.42 -5.67
N MET A 87 -10.98 8.06 -5.76
CA MET A 87 -11.85 7.95 -6.93
C MET A 87 -11.32 8.87 -8.02
N LYS A 88 -11.37 8.41 -9.27
CA LYS A 88 -10.94 9.19 -10.42
C LYS A 88 -11.92 10.34 -10.63
N SER A 89 -11.44 11.58 -10.52
CA SER A 89 -12.19 12.75 -10.98
C SER A 89 -12.08 12.85 -12.50
N GLU A 90 -13.10 13.36 -13.19
CA GLU A 90 -12.97 13.66 -14.62
C GLU A 90 -11.78 14.62 -14.84
N GLY A 91 -10.74 14.14 -15.55
CA GLY A 91 -9.52 14.91 -15.85
C GLY A 91 -8.35 14.74 -14.87
N ASP A 92 -8.49 13.96 -13.80
CA ASP A 92 -7.37 13.70 -12.88
C ASP A 92 -6.63 12.42 -13.28
N ASN A 93 -5.41 12.57 -13.77
CA ASN A 93 -4.43 11.48 -13.84
C ASN A 93 -3.94 11.22 -12.41
N GLY A 94 -4.79 10.58 -11.61
CA GLY A 94 -4.60 10.29 -10.19
C GLY A 94 -3.12 10.10 -9.86
N GLY A 95 -2.56 11.08 -9.15
CA GLY A 95 -1.13 11.32 -9.03
C GLY A 95 -0.36 10.12 -8.51
N GLY A 96 0.42 9.51 -9.40
CA GLY A 96 1.38 8.47 -9.09
C GLY A 96 2.31 8.26 -10.27
N GLY A 97 3.11 9.27 -10.61
CA GLY A 97 4.08 9.22 -11.71
C GLY A 97 5.01 8.01 -11.61
N ASP A 98 4.69 6.97 -12.38
CA ASP A 98 5.59 5.97 -12.92
C ASP A 98 4.83 5.31 -14.07
N GLY A 99 5.34 5.44 -15.29
CA GLY A 99 4.61 5.19 -16.52
C GLY A 99 4.02 3.78 -16.65
N GLY A 100 2.87 3.70 -17.32
CA GLY A 100 2.48 2.52 -18.09
C GLY A 100 1.84 1.35 -17.34
N VAL A 101 0.97 1.59 -16.36
CA VAL A 101 -0.10 0.65 -16.01
C VAL A 101 -1.36 1.45 -15.70
N SER A 102 -2.48 1.15 -16.37
CA SER A 102 -3.76 1.77 -16.05
C SER A 102 -4.11 1.44 -14.60
N VAL A 103 -4.67 2.42 -13.88
CA VAL A 103 -5.16 2.31 -12.50
C VAL A 103 -6.22 1.20 -12.36
N ASP A 104 -6.73 0.75 -13.50
CA ASP A 104 -7.97 0.00 -13.65
C ASP A 104 -7.78 -1.53 -13.63
N ASP A 105 -6.54 -2.06 -13.71
CA ASP A 105 -6.30 -3.52 -13.84
C ASP A 105 -5.76 -4.20 -12.55
N PHE A 106 -5.28 -3.39 -11.61
CA PHE A 106 -4.72 -3.85 -10.33
C PHE A 106 -5.44 -3.25 -9.10
N GLY A 107 -6.43 -2.41 -9.35
CA GLY A 107 -7.21 -1.69 -8.35
C GLY A 107 -8.26 -2.57 -7.67
N ILE A 108 -8.72 -2.10 -6.51
CA ILE A 108 -9.83 -2.70 -5.78
C ILE A 108 -11.11 -2.51 -6.62
N ASP A 109 -11.85 -3.59 -6.84
CA ASP A 109 -13.19 -3.51 -7.44
C ASP A 109 -14.12 -2.78 -6.46
N LEU A 110 -14.31 -1.48 -6.70
CA LEU A 110 -15.16 -0.62 -5.88
C LEU A 110 -16.63 -1.06 -5.88
N ASN A 111 -17.11 -1.77 -6.91
CA ASN A 111 -18.47 -2.29 -6.95
C ASN A 111 -18.62 -3.54 -6.06
N ALA A 112 -17.55 -4.32 -5.91
CA ALA A 112 -17.52 -5.48 -5.01
C ALA A 112 -17.16 -5.12 -3.56
N LEU A 113 -16.63 -3.92 -3.33
CA LEU A 113 -16.17 -3.47 -2.01
C LEU A 113 -17.35 -3.30 -1.04
N ARG A 114 -17.44 -4.20 -0.07
CA ARG A 114 -18.45 -4.22 0.99
C ARG A 114 -17.87 -4.84 2.27
N LEU A 115 -18.53 -4.62 3.40
CA LEU A 115 -18.17 -5.30 4.65
C LEU A 115 -18.16 -6.83 4.45
N GLY A 116 -17.14 -7.49 4.99
CA GLY A 116 -16.90 -8.92 4.86
C GLY A 116 -16.29 -9.37 3.52
N ALA A 117 -16.19 -8.50 2.51
CA ALA A 117 -15.56 -8.85 1.24
C ALA A 117 -14.08 -9.19 1.43
N LEU A 118 -13.62 -10.24 0.76
CA LEU A 118 -12.21 -10.56 0.63
C LEU A 118 -11.61 -9.69 -0.48
N VAL A 119 -10.64 -8.86 -0.14
CA VAL A 119 -10.07 -7.85 -1.03
C VAL A 119 -8.57 -8.03 -1.12
N ARG A 120 -8.03 -7.85 -2.32
CA ARG A 120 -6.60 -7.65 -2.59
C ARG A 120 -6.35 -6.17 -2.82
N ALA A 121 -5.47 -5.57 -2.03
CA ALA A 121 -5.11 -4.16 -2.12
C ALA A 121 -3.63 -4.02 -2.53
N GLN A 122 -3.34 -3.32 -3.62
CA GLN A 122 -1.98 -2.96 -4.03
C GLN A 122 -1.79 -1.45 -3.92
N GLY A 123 -0.69 -1.02 -3.32
CA GLY A 123 -0.48 0.41 -3.08
C GLY A 123 0.85 0.75 -2.42
N ARG A 124 0.93 1.96 -1.86
CA ARG A 124 2.08 2.44 -1.09
C ARG A 124 1.68 2.57 0.39
N ILE A 125 2.63 2.32 1.29
CA ILE A 125 2.45 2.54 2.72
C ILE A 125 2.75 4.00 3.04
N THR A 126 1.82 4.70 3.70
CA THR A 126 1.95 6.11 4.08
C THR A 126 1.66 6.31 5.56
N ASP A 127 2.42 7.16 6.24
CA ASP A 127 2.29 7.37 7.70
C ASP A 127 1.13 8.31 8.09
N ARG A 128 0.33 8.77 7.12
CA ARG A 128 -0.79 9.70 7.38
C ARG A 128 -2.06 8.93 7.73
N CYS A 129 -2.53 9.13 8.96
CA CYS A 129 -3.94 8.96 9.30
C CYS A 129 -4.72 10.09 8.60
N PHE A 130 -5.63 9.77 7.68
CA PHE A 130 -6.48 10.78 7.06
C PHE A 130 -7.69 11.09 7.96
N GLY A 131 -7.43 11.78 9.08
CA GLY A 131 -8.45 12.43 9.91
C GLY A 131 -9.18 13.51 9.14
#